data_AF-A0A8H7G188-F1
#
_entry.id   AF-A0A8H7G188-F1
#
_cell.length_a   1.000
_cell.length_b   1.000
_cell.length_c   1.000
_cell.angle_alpha   90.00
_cell.angle_beta   90.00
_cell.angle_gamma   90.00
#
_symmetry.space_group_name_H-M   'P 1'
#
loop_
_entity.id
_entity.type
_entity.pdbx_description
1 polymer ?
#
loop_
_entity_poly.entity_id
_entity_poly.type
_entity_poly.pdbx_seq_one_letter_code
_entity_poly.pdbx_strand_id
1 'polypeptide(L)'
;MASSRQGSSCFQCGKAITIANMRQHVGGHILRSIWGVLEGDLLVQVSNSMPCGFCGRSGCAISLRKTNGLRFKLETNCVFKTKLSLGPASNSTKRTPCTNRPVICCLCVYDRKTKNYPAVWTYNMAAHFADQHKSYTLQDVRLPAEFKESLEISQFERRELRIPEGLLPPASIAPLEEGAGGSPSIAIHSQVDTAEHSGGKRKRAQSQLTRSMRSRN
;
A
#
# COMPACT_ATOMS: atom_id res chain seq x y z
N MET A 1 -14.95 -14.08 -36.54
CA MET A 1 -13.56 -13.61 -36.42
C MET A 1 -13.10 -13.81 -34.98
N ALA A 2 -12.19 -14.75 -34.73
CA ALA A 2 -11.67 -15.01 -33.39
C ALA A 2 -10.72 -13.88 -33.00
N SER A 3 -11.12 -13.06 -32.03
CA SER A 3 -10.27 -12.00 -31.47
C SER A 3 -9.10 -12.67 -30.75
N SER A 4 -7.90 -12.57 -31.34
CA SER A 4 -6.67 -13.04 -30.72
C SER A 4 -6.50 -12.30 -29.39
N ARG A 5 -6.47 -13.04 -28.28
CA ARG A 5 -6.18 -12.46 -26.96
C ARG A 5 -4.73 -12.00 -26.97
N GLN A 6 -4.48 -10.76 -27.39
CA GLN A 6 -3.14 -10.18 -27.39
C GLN A 6 -2.61 -10.15 -25.96
N GLY A 7 -1.54 -10.92 -25.74
CA GLY A 7 -0.73 -10.82 -24.53
C GLY A 7 0.10 -9.55 -24.54
N SER A 8 0.43 -9.03 -23.36
CA SER A 8 1.42 -7.99 -23.15
C SER A 8 2.56 -8.56 -22.32
N SER A 9 3.79 -8.10 -22.55
CA SER A 9 4.95 -8.58 -21.79
C SER A 9 4.96 -8.00 -20.38
N CYS A 10 5.16 -8.86 -19.39
CA CYS A 10 5.45 -8.45 -18.01
C CYS A 10 6.74 -7.64 -17.96
N PHE A 11 6.75 -6.52 -17.24
CA PHE A 11 7.94 -5.68 -17.10
C PHE A 11 9.04 -6.31 -16.26
N GLN A 12 8.69 -7.25 -15.37
CA GLN A 12 9.65 -7.89 -14.46
C GLN A 12 10.36 -9.06 -15.14
N CYS A 13 9.64 -9.95 -15.85
CA CYS A 13 10.23 -11.18 -16.40
C CYS A 13 10.08 -11.35 -17.92
N GLY A 14 9.52 -10.36 -18.63
CA GLY A 14 9.36 -10.39 -20.10
C GLY A 14 8.30 -11.36 -20.63
N LYS A 15 7.78 -12.28 -19.81
CA LYS A 15 6.76 -13.28 -20.21
C LYS A 15 5.52 -12.60 -20.79
N ALA A 16 5.00 -13.13 -21.88
CA ALA A 16 3.76 -12.66 -22.48
C ALA A 16 2.55 -13.14 -21.66
N ILE A 17 1.81 -12.21 -21.08
CA ILE A 17 0.67 -12.47 -20.20
C ILE A 17 -0.54 -11.69 -20.73
N THR A 18 -1.73 -12.29 -20.69
CA THR A 18 -2.95 -11.53 -21.02
C THR A 18 -3.16 -10.43 -19.98
N ILE A 19 -3.55 -9.22 -20.41
CA ILE A 19 -3.73 -8.08 -19.49
C ILE A 19 -4.68 -8.43 -18.33
N ALA A 20 -5.70 -9.24 -18.57
CA ALA A 20 -6.63 -9.73 -17.54
C ALA A 20 -5.94 -10.52 -16.42
N ASN A 21 -4.84 -11.23 -16.72
CA ASN A 21 -4.08 -12.04 -15.77
C ASN A 21 -2.82 -11.33 -15.25
N MET A 22 -2.51 -10.12 -15.74
CA MET A 22 -1.28 -9.42 -15.38
C MET A 22 -1.18 -9.18 -13.87
N ARG A 23 -2.29 -8.82 -13.20
CA ARG A 23 -2.32 -8.67 -11.73
C ARG A 23 -1.93 -9.94 -10.99
N GLN A 24 -2.46 -11.08 -11.43
CA GLN A 24 -2.17 -12.37 -10.80
C GLN A 24 -0.70 -12.73 -10.94
N HIS A 25 -0.17 -12.52 -12.15
CA HIS A 25 1.23 -12.78 -12.46
C HIS A 25 2.19 -11.86 -11.68
N VAL A 26 2.00 -10.55 -11.79
CA VAL A 26 2.82 -9.53 -11.12
C VAL A 26 2.67 -9.58 -9.61
N GLY A 27 1.49 -9.91 -9.10
CA GLY A 27 1.27 -10.12 -7.67
C GLY A 27 2.18 -11.20 -7.10
N GLY A 28 2.47 -12.26 -7.85
CA GLY A 28 3.46 -13.27 -7.45
C GLY A 28 4.87 -12.70 -7.31
N HIS A 29 5.31 -11.86 -8.25
CA HIS A 29 6.60 -11.17 -8.17
C HIS A 29 6.68 -10.24 -6.95
N ILE A 30 5.62 -9.45 -6.72
CA ILE A 30 5.56 -8.55 -5.56
C ILE A 30 5.64 -9.34 -4.26
N LEU A 31 4.86 -10.41 -4.14
CA LEU A 31 4.86 -11.22 -2.92
C LEU A 31 6.23 -11.88 -2.70
N ARG A 32 6.83 -12.49 -3.72
CA ARG A 32 8.17 -13.08 -3.61
C ARG A 32 9.21 -12.05 -3.20
N SER A 33 9.19 -10.87 -3.80
CA SER A 33 10.07 -9.75 -3.43
C SER A 33 9.89 -9.32 -1.96
N ILE A 34 8.65 -9.15 -1.49
CA ILE A 34 8.37 -8.80 -0.08
C ILE A 34 8.90 -9.88 0.86
N TRP A 35 8.87 -11.15 0.49
CA TRP A 35 9.39 -12.27 1.31
C TRP A 35 10.87 -12.58 1.08
N GLY A 36 11.60 -11.75 0.33
CA GLY A 36 13.03 -11.96 0.06
C GLY A 36 13.33 -13.19 -0.81
N VAL A 37 12.35 -13.70 -1.54
CA VAL A 37 12.53 -14.81 -2.48
C VAL A 37 13.19 -14.29 -3.76
N LEU A 38 14.41 -14.75 -4.03
CA LEU A 38 15.14 -14.39 -5.24
C LEU A 38 14.51 -15.05 -6.47
N GLU A 39 14.28 -14.25 -7.50
CA GLU A 39 13.79 -14.69 -8.80
C GLU A 39 14.89 -14.49 -9.85
N GLY A 40 15.52 -15.59 -10.28
CA GLY A 40 16.67 -15.53 -11.19
C GLY A 40 16.34 -15.13 -12.64
N ASP A 41 15.07 -15.14 -13.02
CA ASP A 41 14.59 -14.83 -14.38
C ASP A 41 13.99 -13.43 -14.53
N LEU A 42 14.24 -12.53 -13.57
CA LEU A 42 13.79 -11.13 -13.67
C LEU A 42 14.73 -10.30 -14.54
N LEU A 43 14.16 -9.66 -15.55
CA LEU A 43 14.77 -8.56 -16.30
C LEU A 43 14.89 -7.30 -15.44
N VAL A 44 13.89 -7.05 -14.59
CA VAL A 44 13.84 -5.88 -13.70
C VAL A 44 13.21 -6.28 -12.37
N GLN A 45 13.82 -5.85 -11.26
CA GLN A 45 13.29 -6.07 -9.92
C GLN A 45 11.94 -5.34 -9.71
N VAL A 46 11.12 -5.88 -8.80
CA VAL A 46 9.93 -5.18 -8.32
C VAL A 46 10.35 -3.91 -7.58
N SER A 47 9.56 -2.84 -7.71
CA SER A 47 9.81 -1.61 -6.94
C SER A 47 9.68 -1.84 -5.44
N ASN A 48 10.67 -1.40 -4.67
CA ASN A 48 10.63 -1.41 -3.21
C ASN A 48 9.71 -0.31 -2.63
N SER A 49 9.32 0.67 -3.44
CA SER A 49 8.42 1.75 -3.02
C SER A 49 7.04 1.54 -3.64
N MET A 50 6.07 1.13 -2.82
CA MET A 50 4.64 1.00 -3.16
C MET A 50 4.36 0.43 -4.57
N PRO A 51 4.84 -0.80 -4.88
CA PRO A 51 4.72 -1.36 -6.22
C PRO A 51 3.27 -1.48 -6.67
N CYS A 52 3.01 -1.18 -7.94
CA CYS A 52 1.69 -1.32 -8.54
C CYS A 52 1.32 -2.80 -8.69
N GLY A 53 0.16 -3.22 -8.18
CA GLY A 53 -0.34 -4.59 -8.34
C GLY A 53 -0.53 -5.05 -9.79
N PHE A 54 -0.57 -4.14 -10.78
CA PHE A 54 -0.66 -4.50 -12.19
C PHE A 54 0.69 -4.59 -12.91
N CYS A 55 1.69 -3.81 -12.54
CA CYS A 55 2.93 -3.71 -13.32
C CYS A 55 4.23 -3.78 -12.49
N GLY A 56 4.14 -3.92 -11.16
CA GLY A 56 5.27 -4.09 -10.24
C GLY A 56 6.17 -2.87 -10.07
N ARG A 57 5.92 -1.78 -10.80
CA ARG A 57 6.66 -0.52 -10.73
C ARG A 57 5.98 0.48 -9.78
N SER A 58 6.72 1.48 -9.30
CA SER A 58 6.19 2.61 -8.54
C SER A 58 5.50 3.65 -9.46
N GLY A 59 4.90 4.68 -8.87
CA GLY A 59 4.36 5.84 -9.59
C GLY A 59 2.97 5.66 -10.21
N CYS A 60 2.36 4.48 -10.11
CA CYS A 60 0.97 4.28 -10.51
C CYS A 60 0.03 4.77 -9.42
N ALA A 61 -0.73 5.83 -9.70
CA ALA A 61 -1.79 6.29 -8.82
C ALA A 61 -2.96 5.31 -8.87
N ILE A 62 -3.54 5.01 -7.71
CA ILE A 62 -4.77 4.21 -7.58
C ILE A 62 -5.77 4.92 -6.66
N SER A 63 -7.04 4.82 -7.00
CA SER A 63 -8.13 5.25 -6.13
C SER A 63 -9.39 4.43 -6.38
N LEU A 64 -10.30 4.44 -5.42
CA LEU A 64 -11.59 3.77 -5.52
C LEU A 64 -12.70 4.81 -5.59
N ARG A 65 -13.40 4.87 -6.73
CA ARG A 65 -14.60 5.70 -6.87
C ARG A 65 -15.83 4.91 -6.50
N LYS A 66 -16.62 5.42 -5.56
CA LYS A 66 -17.93 4.85 -5.24
C LYS A 66 -18.87 5.03 -6.44
N THR A 67 -19.53 3.97 -6.88
CA THR A 67 -20.51 4.02 -7.97
C THR A 67 -21.91 4.01 -7.41
N ASN A 68 -22.46 2.83 -7.09
CA ASN A 68 -23.79 2.67 -6.50
C ASN A 68 -23.73 1.77 -5.26
N GLY A 69 -24.42 2.15 -4.19
CA GLY A 69 -24.45 1.37 -2.95
C GLY A 69 -23.04 1.13 -2.39
N LEU A 70 -22.68 -0.14 -2.16
CA LEU A 70 -21.37 -0.57 -1.67
C LEU A 70 -20.38 -0.93 -2.79
N ARG A 71 -20.67 -0.59 -4.06
CA ARG A 71 -19.80 -0.90 -5.20
C ARG A 71 -18.77 0.20 -5.45
N PHE A 72 -17.55 -0.24 -5.74
CA PHE A 72 -16.43 0.64 -6.08
C PHE A 72 -15.88 0.29 -7.45
N LYS A 73 -15.42 1.33 -8.15
CA LYS A 73 -14.66 1.21 -9.39
C LYS A 73 -13.20 1.63 -9.12
N LEU A 74 -12.27 0.79 -9.55
CA LEU A 74 -10.84 1.11 -9.54
C LEU A 74 -10.52 2.14 -10.63
N GLU A 75 -9.85 3.21 -10.22
CA GLU A 75 -9.25 4.20 -11.09
C GLU A 75 -7.73 4.14 -10.96
N THR A 76 -7.03 4.04 -12.09
CA THR A 76 -5.57 4.01 -12.14
C THR A 76 -5.05 4.47 -13.49
N ASN A 77 -3.83 5.03 -13.49
CA ASN A 77 -3.07 5.39 -14.68
C ASN A 77 -2.16 4.26 -15.20
N CYS A 78 -2.17 3.07 -14.58
CA CYS A 78 -1.34 1.95 -15.03
C CYS A 78 -1.72 1.50 -16.46
N VAL A 79 -0.70 1.21 -17.28
CA VAL A 79 -0.87 0.72 -18.67
C VAL A 79 -1.52 -0.66 -18.73
N PHE A 80 -1.34 -1.49 -17.71
CA PHE A 80 -1.95 -2.82 -17.61
C PHE A 80 -3.27 -2.83 -16.82
N LYS A 81 -3.91 -1.66 -16.69
CA LYS A 81 -5.19 -1.57 -15.98
C LYS A 81 -6.24 -2.48 -16.61
N THR A 82 -6.91 -3.24 -15.76
CA THR A 82 -8.07 -4.04 -16.15
C THR A 82 -9.19 -3.88 -15.13
N LYS A 83 -10.41 -4.28 -15.51
CA LYS A 83 -11.54 -4.31 -14.58
C LYS A 83 -11.23 -5.32 -13.47
N LEU A 84 -11.41 -4.88 -12.23
CA LEU A 84 -11.18 -5.71 -11.05
C LEU A 84 -12.42 -5.71 -10.18
N SER A 85 -12.98 -6.90 -9.95
CA SER A 85 -14.03 -7.12 -8.97
C SER A 85 -13.39 -7.35 -7.60
N LEU A 86 -13.56 -6.39 -6.67
CA LEU A 86 -12.85 -6.42 -5.37
C LEU A 86 -13.21 -7.63 -4.51
N GLY A 87 -14.47 -8.06 -4.49
CA GLY A 87 -14.92 -9.24 -3.74
C GLY A 87 -14.25 -10.54 -4.21
N PRO A 88 -14.37 -10.93 -5.49
CA PRO A 88 -13.62 -12.08 -6.00
C PRO A 88 -12.11 -11.95 -5.82
N ALA A 89 -11.55 -10.74 -5.95
CA ALA A 89 -10.13 -10.50 -5.77
C ALA A 89 -9.66 -10.62 -4.30
N SER A 90 -10.56 -10.65 -3.32
CA SER A 90 -10.23 -10.90 -1.91
C SER A 90 -10.07 -12.38 -1.58
N ASN A 91 -10.40 -13.27 -2.51
CA ASN A 91 -10.40 -14.71 -2.29
C ASN A 91 -9.28 -15.35 -3.09
N SER A 92 -8.37 -16.04 -2.41
CA SER A 92 -7.34 -16.84 -3.06
C SER A 92 -7.94 -18.15 -3.56
N THR A 93 -7.68 -18.50 -4.82
CA THR A 93 -8.09 -19.79 -5.40
C THR A 93 -6.95 -20.37 -6.23
N LYS A 94 -7.01 -21.67 -6.56
CA LYS A 94 -6.00 -22.31 -7.42
C LYS A 94 -5.81 -21.60 -8.77
N ARG A 95 -6.88 -21.00 -9.31
CA ARG A 95 -6.82 -20.27 -10.60
C ARG A 95 -6.38 -18.82 -10.45
N THR A 96 -6.64 -18.23 -9.29
CA THR A 96 -6.36 -16.82 -8.99
C THR A 96 -5.79 -16.70 -7.58
N PRO A 97 -4.56 -17.18 -7.34
CA PRO A 97 -4.03 -17.27 -6.00
C PRO A 97 -3.74 -15.91 -5.37
N CYS A 98 -3.50 -14.87 -6.17
CA CYS A 98 -3.15 -13.55 -5.67
C CYS A 98 -4.37 -12.73 -5.22
N THR A 99 -4.37 -12.34 -3.95
CA THR A 99 -5.34 -11.46 -3.29
C THR A 99 -4.95 -9.98 -3.32
N ASN A 100 -3.81 -9.64 -3.95
CA ASN A 100 -3.32 -8.27 -4.08
C ASN A 100 -4.34 -7.37 -4.78
N ARG A 101 -5.08 -6.58 -4.02
CA ARG A 101 -6.18 -5.76 -4.51
C ARG A 101 -6.14 -4.36 -3.89
N PRO A 102 -6.76 -3.36 -4.53
CA PRO A 102 -6.93 -2.05 -3.92
C PRO A 102 -7.90 -2.16 -2.74
N VAL A 103 -7.50 -1.61 -1.60
CA VAL A 103 -8.31 -1.48 -0.39
C VAL A 103 -8.24 -0.05 0.11
N ILE A 104 -9.30 0.40 0.77
CA ILE A 104 -9.35 1.72 1.41
C ILE A 104 -8.72 1.54 2.79
N CYS A 105 -7.66 2.30 3.09
CA CYS A 105 -7.12 2.35 4.44
C CYS A 105 -8.14 3.01 5.39
N CYS A 106 -8.42 2.38 6.54
CA CYS A 106 -9.38 2.89 7.52
C CYS A 106 -8.96 4.20 8.20
N LEU A 107 -7.68 4.59 8.08
CA LEU A 107 -7.12 5.84 8.60
C LEU A 107 -7.05 6.94 7.54
N CYS A 108 -7.16 6.59 6.24
CA CYS A 108 -7.13 7.58 5.17
C CYS A 108 -8.48 8.32 5.07
N VAL A 109 -8.39 9.63 4.84
CA VAL A 109 -9.58 10.46 4.66
C VAL A 109 -10.06 10.42 3.22
N TYR A 110 -11.38 10.40 3.04
CA TYR A 110 -12.03 10.54 1.74
C TYR A 110 -11.70 11.88 1.08
N ASP A 111 -11.30 11.85 -0.19
CA ASP A 111 -11.04 13.06 -0.95
C ASP A 111 -12.34 13.64 -1.52
N ARG A 112 -12.80 14.73 -0.91
CA ARG A 112 -14.03 15.43 -1.31
C ARG A 112 -13.92 16.10 -2.68
N LYS A 113 -12.71 16.46 -3.14
CA LYS A 113 -12.50 17.16 -4.42
C LYS A 113 -12.64 16.18 -5.59
N THR A 114 -11.92 15.06 -5.51
CA THR A 114 -11.93 14.03 -6.57
C THR A 114 -13.11 13.07 -6.44
N LYS A 115 -13.83 13.13 -5.31
CA LYS A 115 -14.89 12.20 -4.93
C LYS A 115 -14.43 10.74 -4.88
N ASN A 116 -13.14 10.51 -4.66
CA ASN A 116 -12.53 9.18 -4.61
C ASN A 116 -11.99 8.88 -3.22
N TYR A 117 -11.90 7.59 -2.90
CA TYR A 117 -11.14 7.11 -1.76
C TYR A 117 -9.71 6.82 -2.20
N PRO A 118 -8.69 7.37 -1.53
CA PRO A 118 -7.32 6.88 -1.66
C PRO A 118 -7.32 5.37 -1.43
N ALA A 119 -6.66 4.64 -2.32
CA ALA A 119 -6.60 3.19 -2.24
C ALA A 119 -5.15 2.74 -2.16
N VAL A 120 -4.95 1.60 -1.53
CA VAL A 120 -3.65 0.98 -1.32
C VAL A 120 -3.75 -0.47 -1.77
N TRP A 121 -2.75 -0.97 -2.48
CA TRP A 121 -2.65 -2.42 -2.77
C TRP A 121 -2.45 -3.17 -1.46
N THR A 122 -3.19 -4.26 -1.21
CA THR A 122 -3.14 -4.97 0.09
C THR A 122 -1.72 -5.33 0.53
N TYR A 123 -0.88 -5.79 -0.39
CA TYR A 123 0.52 -6.13 -0.10
C TYR A 123 1.37 -4.92 0.32
N ASN A 124 0.94 -3.71 -0.02
CA ASN A 124 1.64 -2.48 0.29
C ASN A 124 1.14 -1.84 1.61
N MET A 125 0.16 -2.42 2.31
CA MET A 125 -0.46 -1.75 3.45
C MET A 125 0.51 -1.51 4.62
N ALA A 126 1.44 -2.45 4.86
CA ALA A 126 2.48 -2.27 5.87
C ALA A 126 3.37 -1.05 5.57
N ALA A 127 3.83 -0.92 4.31
CA ALA A 127 4.63 0.21 3.86
C ALA A 127 3.83 1.53 3.89
N HIS A 128 2.55 1.48 3.50
CA HIS A 128 1.64 2.64 3.60
C HIS A 128 1.52 3.15 5.04
N PHE A 129 1.41 2.25 6.04
CA PHE A 129 1.35 2.68 7.43
C PHE A 129 2.66 3.31 7.90
N ALA A 130 3.80 2.68 7.58
CA ALA A 130 5.11 3.21 7.93
C ALA A 130 5.34 4.62 7.35
N ASP A 131 4.78 4.92 6.17
CA ASP A 131 4.94 6.22 5.51
C ASP A 131 3.89 7.25 5.94
N GLN A 132 2.61 6.89 5.86
CA GLN A 132 1.48 7.82 5.99
C GLN A 132 0.81 7.82 7.36
N HIS A 133 1.03 6.77 8.17
CA HIS A 133 0.39 6.59 9.48
C HIS A 133 1.40 6.12 10.53
N LYS A 134 2.53 6.83 10.67
CA LYS A 134 3.70 6.47 11.51
C LYS A 134 3.39 6.05 12.96
N SER A 135 2.26 6.48 13.52
CA SER A 135 1.81 6.11 14.86
C SER A 135 0.99 4.82 14.92
N TYR A 136 0.86 4.09 13.81
CA TYR A 136 0.08 2.85 13.68
C TYR A 136 0.91 1.77 12.99
N THR A 137 0.71 0.53 13.42
CA THR A 137 1.20 -0.68 12.75
C THR A 137 0.02 -1.57 12.36
N LEU A 138 0.24 -2.58 11.51
CA LEU A 138 -0.83 -3.51 11.13
C LEU A 138 -1.39 -4.31 12.31
N GLN A 139 -0.61 -4.45 13.39
CA GLN A 139 -0.97 -5.18 14.61
C GLN A 139 -1.66 -4.30 15.65
N ASP A 140 -1.82 -3.00 15.37
CA ASP A 140 -2.41 -2.06 16.31
C ASP A 140 -3.84 -2.48 16.71
N VAL A 141 -4.10 -2.47 18.02
CA VAL A 141 -5.37 -2.88 18.63
C VAL A 141 -6.52 -1.93 18.27
N ARG A 142 -6.20 -0.68 17.90
CA ARG A 142 -7.19 0.36 17.53
C ARG A 142 -7.74 0.15 16.12
N LEU A 143 -7.13 -0.73 15.33
CA LEU A 143 -7.60 -1.05 13.99
C LEU A 143 -8.71 -2.09 14.04
N PRO A 144 -9.78 -1.94 13.23
CA PRO A 144 -10.86 -2.92 13.18
C PRO A 144 -10.33 -4.31 12.83
N ALA A 145 -10.83 -5.35 13.50
CA ALA A 145 -10.37 -6.73 13.32
C ALA A 145 -10.62 -7.20 11.89
N GLU A 146 -11.81 -6.91 11.36
CA GLU A 146 -12.22 -7.25 10.00
C GLU A 146 -11.34 -6.57 8.93
N PHE A 147 -10.81 -5.38 9.24
CA PHE A 147 -9.86 -4.70 8.35
C PHE A 147 -8.53 -5.45 8.33
N LYS A 148 -8.00 -5.85 9.49
CA LYS A 148 -6.75 -6.62 9.60
C LYS A 148 -6.86 -7.97 8.91
N GLU A 149 -7.92 -8.73 9.18
CA GLU A 149 -8.23 -10.01 8.51
C GLU A 149 -8.27 -9.85 6.99
N SER A 150 -8.83 -8.75 6.49
CA SER A 150 -8.91 -8.51 5.04
C SER A 150 -7.54 -8.33 4.35
N LEU A 151 -6.48 -8.02 5.11
CA LEU A 151 -5.12 -7.82 4.62
C LEU A 151 -4.26 -9.07 4.73
N GLU A 152 -4.72 -10.09 5.45
CA GLU A 152 -3.93 -11.30 5.69
C GLU A 152 -3.70 -12.09 4.40
N ILE A 153 -2.47 -12.59 4.28
CA ILE A 153 -2.04 -13.42 3.15
C ILE A 153 -2.06 -14.87 3.62
N SER A 154 -3.05 -15.62 3.15
CA SER A 154 -3.30 -16.99 3.59
C SER A 154 -2.12 -17.93 3.30
N GLN A 155 -1.99 -19.01 4.08
CA GLN A 155 -1.02 -20.08 3.79
C GLN A 155 -1.22 -20.68 2.38
N PHE A 156 -2.48 -20.82 1.97
CA PHE A 156 -2.83 -21.30 0.63
C PHE A 156 -2.26 -20.39 -0.45
N GLU A 157 -2.48 -19.07 -0.35
CA GLU A 157 -1.94 -18.09 -1.28
C GLU A 157 -0.42 -18.13 -1.35
N ARG A 158 0.26 -18.21 -0.20
CA ARG A 158 1.73 -18.31 -0.13
C ARG A 158 2.24 -19.53 -0.87
N ARG A 159 1.63 -20.70 -0.65
CA ARG A 159 1.99 -21.95 -1.33
C ARG A 159 1.81 -21.84 -2.84
N GLU A 160 0.65 -21.39 -3.29
CA GLU A 160 0.36 -21.26 -4.72
C GLU A 160 1.25 -20.22 -5.42
N LEU A 161 1.67 -19.16 -4.70
CA LEU A 161 2.61 -18.16 -5.19
C LEU A 161 4.09 -18.52 -4.96
N ARG A 162 4.36 -19.76 -4.53
CA ARG A 162 5.71 -20.33 -4.36
C ARG A 162 6.57 -19.53 -3.37
N ILE A 163 5.97 -19.11 -2.27
CA ILE A 163 6.71 -18.62 -1.11
C ILE A 163 7.19 -19.85 -0.31
N PRO A 164 8.51 -20.06 -0.13
CA PRO A 164 9.03 -21.15 0.68
C PRO A 164 8.45 -21.16 2.10
N GLU A 165 8.12 -22.35 2.60
CA GLU A 165 7.70 -22.52 4.00
C GLU A 165 8.86 -22.17 4.95
N GLY A 166 8.55 -21.61 6.12
CA GLY A 166 9.55 -21.17 7.09
C GLY A 166 10.13 -19.76 6.86
N LEU A 167 9.90 -19.13 5.70
CA LEU A 167 10.27 -17.74 5.50
C LEU A 167 9.27 -16.79 6.17
N LEU A 168 9.80 -15.96 7.07
CA LEU A 168 9.08 -14.84 7.65
C LEU A 168 9.23 -13.60 6.75
N PRO A 169 8.19 -12.77 6.57
CA PRO A 169 8.37 -11.49 5.92
C PRO A 169 9.37 -10.62 6.71
N PRO A 170 10.17 -9.76 6.06
CA PRO A 170 11.24 -8.98 6.69
C PRO A 170 10.81 -8.19 7.93
N ALA A 171 9.56 -7.75 8.01
CA ALA A 171 9.00 -7.04 9.17
C ALA A 171 8.82 -7.91 10.43
N SER A 172 9.06 -9.23 10.35
CA SER A 172 9.02 -10.14 11.51
C SER A 172 10.36 -10.25 12.23
N ILE A 173 11.44 -9.73 11.64
CA ILE A 173 12.74 -9.61 12.31
C ILE A 173 12.73 -8.25 13.01
N ALA A 174 12.15 -8.22 14.21
CA ALA A 174 12.42 -7.13 15.14
C ALA A 174 13.94 -7.04 15.39
N PRO A 175 14.49 -5.84 15.64
CA PRO A 175 15.93 -5.67 15.84
C PRO A 175 16.39 -6.47 17.05
N LEU A 176 17.26 -7.45 16.83
CA LEU A 176 18.05 -8.06 17.90
C LEU A 176 19.32 -7.23 18.10
N GLU A 177 19.52 -6.89 19.37
CA GLU A 177 20.75 -6.43 20.03
C GLU A 177 21.14 -4.95 19.88
N GLU A 178 20.69 -4.14 20.85
CA GLU A 178 21.47 -3.02 21.38
C GLU A 178 22.79 -3.56 21.95
N GLY A 179 23.87 -3.40 21.19
CA GLY A 179 25.22 -3.58 21.71
C GLY A 179 25.57 -2.47 22.69
N ALA A 180 25.58 -2.80 23.97
CA ALA A 180 26.27 -2.03 25.00
C ALA A 180 27.78 -1.95 24.68
N GLY A 181 28.33 -0.74 24.64
CA GLY A 181 29.76 -0.50 24.46
C GLY A 181 30.11 0.94 24.83
N GLY A 182 30.72 1.12 26.00
CA GLY A 182 30.87 2.38 26.72
C GLY A 182 31.65 3.50 26.02
N SER A 183 31.35 4.73 26.48
CA SER A 183 32.06 5.99 26.26
C SER A 183 33.55 5.93 26.63
N PRO A 184 34.34 6.94 26.22
CA PRO A 184 34.53 8.07 27.14
C PRO A 184 34.49 9.47 26.49
N SER A 185 34.07 10.42 27.32
CA SER A 185 34.10 11.88 27.14
C SER A 185 35.48 12.44 26.80
N ILE A 186 35.52 13.45 25.93
CA ILE A 186 36.34 14.66 26.12
C ILE A 186 35.48 15.88 25.78
N ALA A 187 35.60 16.90 26.61
CA ALA A 187 34.76 18.08 26.67
C ALA A 187 35.46 19.33 26.10
N ILE A 188 34.62 20.37 25.93
CA ILE A 188 34.91 21.82 25.94
C ILE A 188 35.50 22.45 24.66
N HIS A 189 34.72 23.26 23.95
CA HIS A 189 34.88 24.73 24.01
C HIS A 189 33.65 25.52 23.55
N SER A 190 33.47 26.62 24.26
CA SER A 190 32.33 27.54 24.35
C SER A 190 32.45 28.71 23.37
N GLN A 191 31.30 29.35 23.06
CA GLN A 191 31.02 30.80 22.83
C GLN A 191 29.76 30.89 21.94
N VAL A 192 28.57 31.24 22.45
CA VAL A 192 28.07 32.55 22.91
C VAL A 192 28.26 33.64 21.86
N ASP A 193 27.17 34.02 21.19
CA ASP A 193 26.88 35.42 20.88
C ASP A 193 25.37 35.66 20.78
N THR A 194 24.98 36.78 21.38
CA THR A 194 23.65 37.31 21.64
C THR A 194 23.24 38.38 20.61
N ALA A 195 21.96 38.42 20.23
CA ALA A 195 21.12 39.61 19.98
C ALA A 195 19.83 39.14 19.25
N GLU A 196 18.63 39.15 19.84
CA GLU A 196 17.72 40.26 20.14
C GLU A 196 17.06 40.99 18.95
N HIS A 197 15.77 41.34 19.17
CA HIS A 197 14.82 42.15 18.38
C HIS A 197 14.11 41.46 17.18
N SER A 198 12.80 41.56 16.96
CA SER A 198 11.69 42.27 17.63
C SER A 198 10.37 41.98 16.89
N GLY A 199 9.21 42.16 17.55
CA GLY A 199 7.88 42.41 16.95
C GLY A 199 7.18 41.18 16.34
N GLY A 200 5.98 40.74 16.75
CA GLY A 200 4.83 41.49 17.20
C GLY A 200 3.72 41.41 16.14
N LYS A 201 2.68 40.58 16.37
CA LYS A 201 1.25 40.91 16.20
C LYS A 201 0.36 39.65 16.24
N ARG A 202 -0.40 39.57 17.33
CA ARG A 202 -1.63 38.78 17.45
C ARG A 202 -2.69 39.34 16.49
N LYS A 203 -3.43 38.48 15.79
CA LYS A 203 -4.85 38.71 15.47
C LYS A 203 -5.64 37.41 15.61
N ARG A 204 -6.72 37.54 16.38
CA ARG A 204 -7.75 36.58 16.72
C ARG A 204 -9.00 36.95 15.91
N ALA A 205 -9.69 35.96 15.35
CA ALA A 205 -11.13 35.99 15.02
C ALA A 205 -11.55 34.50 14.80
N GLN A 206 -12.27 33.85 15.72
CA GLN A 206 -13.75 33.80 15.85
C GLN A 206 -14.43 33.53 14.49
N SER A 207 -14.85 32.30 14.21
CA SER A 207 -16.13 31.65 14.58
C SER A 207 -17.20 31.89 13.53
N GLN A 208 -17.81 30.82 13.00
CA GLN A 208 -19.26 30.69 12.93
C GLN A 208 -19.66 29.27 12.51
N LEU A 209 -20.33 28.60 13.45
CA LEU A 209 -21.26 27.50 13.24
C LEU A 209 -22.54 28.06 12.63
N THR A 210 -23.04 27.48 11.55
CA THR A 210 -24.47 27.50 11.25
C THR A 210 -24.94 26.13 10.77
N ARG A 211 -25.78 25.56 11.62
CA ARG A 211 -26.67 24.42 11.47
C ARG A 211 -27.81 24.80 10.51
N SER A 212 -28.17 23.94 9.58
CA SER A 212 -29.52 23.97 8.98
C SER A 212 -30.02 22.54 8.74
N MET A 213 -31.16 22.25 9.35
CA MET A 213 -31.97 21.05 9.19
C MET A 213 -33.22 21.40 8.36
N ARG A 214 -33.84 20.36 7.77
CA ARG A 214 -35.21 20.26 7.18
C ARG A 214 -35.33 20.76 5.73
N SER A 215 -36.10 20.17 4.82
CA SER A 215 -37.25 19.23 4.85
C SER A 215 -37.18 18.30 3.61
N ARG A 216 -37.47 16.99 3.66
CA ARG A 216 -38.78 16.34 3.43
C ARG A 216 -39.76 17.12 2.54
N ASN A 217 -39.87 16.68 1.29
CA ASN A 217 -41.15 16.43 0.60
C ASN A 217 -41.11 15.00 0.08
#